data_AF-A0A8T8SCR5-F1
#
_entry.id   AF-A0A8T8SCR5-F1
#
_cell.length_a   1.000
_cell.length_b   1.000
_cell.length_c   1.000
_cell.angle_alpha   90.00
_cell.angle_beta   90.00
_cell.angle_gamma   90.00
#
_symmetry.space_group_name_H-M   'P 1'
#
loop_
_entity.id
_entity.type
_entity.pdbx_description
1 polymer ?
#
loop_
_entity_poly.entity_id
_entity_poly.type
_entity_poly.pdbx_seq_one_letter_code
_entity_poly.pdbx_strand_id
1 'polypeptide(L)'
;MLQTALDQQQGSKNMAPGRIVLVRHHLFENDGAVIVKQINSRLFLTLATVTPERKSKTLDVAENSKPPLWNPTLKGRVLDGLVYDLVEVPLTSIVLVTKHVVKIEPSMIMAHRISAMQGAVNAMIPYLLEWSEQGVIPEVEWSKLRKLDFQEALRARDGYVSEIAQQSHILGKEDFAKDYATVDKRKRLQREIASLRMSISDQNLELLPDYEQRIQVLKTLRFVDPLNESVLLKGRVACEINSVNELVLTELILNNVFAAYQPDEVVALLSVFVFQEKTEVVPELNEKLSQGFATILATAERVAAIEAENTVIQPDFSNLLKLGLVEVVYEWARGMVSLFSRAFSRNFSLLADPNVMDTTSTSPS
;
A
#
# COMPACT_ATOMS: atom_id res chain seq x y z
N MET A 1 -1.57 -12.36 16.29
CA MET A 1 -0.87 -12.87 17.49
C MET A 1 0.48 -13.49 17.15
N LEU A 2 0.57 -14.64 16.45
CA LEU A 2 1.87 -15.31 16.19
C LEU A 2 2.87 -14.46 15.39
N GLN A 3 2.39 -13.67 14.42
CA GLN A 3 3.24 -12.72 13.69
C GLN A 3 3.92 -11.72 14.64
N THR A 4 3.14 -11.10 15.52
CA THR A 4 3.64 -10.19 16.57
C THR A 4 4.62 -10.89 17.52
N ALA A 5 4.46 -12.21 17.73
CA ALA A 5 5.38 -12.97 18.55
C ALA A 5 6.75 -13.19 17.87
N LEU A 6 6.78 -13.45 16.56
CA LEU A 6 8.03 -13.63 15.81
C LEU A 6 8.90 -12.38 15.78
N ASP A 7 8.30 -11.20 15.82
CA ASP A 7 9.03 -9.93 15.90
C ASP A 7 9.83 -9.79 17.20
N GLN A 8 9.61 -10.68 18.17
CA GLN A 8 10.31 -10.68 19.44
C GLN A 8 11.23 -11.89 19.59
N GLN A 9 12.38 -11.66 20.19
CA GLN A 9 13.37 -12.72 20.45
C GLN A 9 12.77 -13.91 21.22
N GLN A 10 11.89 -13.65 22.20
CA GLN A 10 11.26 -14.70 22.99
C GLN A 10 10.25 -15.53 22.17
N GLY A 11 9.47 -14.89 21.29
CA GLY A 11 8.54 -15.62 20.42
C GLY A 11 9.26 -16.39 19.32
N SER A 12 10.36 -15.85 18.78
CA SER A 12 11.25 -16.58 17.86
C SER A 12 11.84 -17.84 18.53
N LYS A 13 12.27 -17.78 19.80
CA LYS A 13 12.68 -18.96 20.57
C LYS A 13 11.56 -20.00 20.71
N ASN A 14 10.32 -19.56 20.87
CA ASN A 14 9.18 -20.48 20.95
C ASN A 14 8.93 -21.20 19.61
N MET A 15 9.32 -20.64 18.47
CA MET A 15 9.21 -21.23 17.13
C MET A 15 10.54 -21.76 16.57
N ALA A 16 11.48 -22.10 17.45
CA ALA A 16 12.77 -22.67 17.05
C ALA A 16 12.64 -24.10 16.46
N PRO A 17 13.65 -24.56 15.68
CA PRO A 17 13.69 -25.93 15.19
C PRO A 17 13.51 -26.98 16.28
N GLY A 18 12.79 -28.06 15.97
CA GLY A 18 12.44 -29.12 16.90
C GLY A 18 11.13 -28.89 17.66
N ARG A 19 10.56 -27.68 17.63
CA ARG A 19 9.27 -27.36 18.25
C ARG A 19 8.13 -28.13 17.56
N ILE A 20 7.31 -28.82 18.34
CA ILE A 20 6.06 -29.42 17.83
C ILE A 20 4.99 -28.34 17.73
N VAL A 21 4.31 -28.29 16.59
CA VAL A 21 3.23 -27.36 16.27
C VAL A 21 2.06 -28.12 15.65
N LEU A 22 0.87 -27.53 15.69
CA LEU A 22 -0.26 -28.00 14.89
C LEU A 22 -0.39 -27.14 13.64
N VAL A 23 -0.47 -27.80 12.50
CA VAL A 23 -0.58 -27.14 11.20
C VAL A 23 -1.92 -27.43 10.57
N ARG A 24 -2.53 -26.38 10.03
CA ARG A 24 -3.72 -26.45 9.21
C ARG A 24 -3.45 -25.80 7.86
N HIS A 25 -3.63 -26.59 6.82
CA HIS A 25 -3.42 -26.19 5.43
C HIS A 25 -4.39 -26.96 4.55
N HIS A 26 -4.45 -26.70 3.24
CA HIS A 26 -5.30 -27.49 2.35
C HIS A 26 -4.98 -29.01 2.43
N LEU A 27 -3.74 -29.38 2.81
CA LEU A 27 -3.32 -30.77 3.04
C LEU A 27 -3.44 -31.22 4.50
N PHE A 28 -3.61 -30.31 5.46
CA PHE A 28 -3.48 -30.61 6.89
C PHE A 28 -4.69 -30.18 7.71
N GLU A 29 -5.18 -31.05 8.60
CA GLU A 29 -6.38 -30.81 9.41
C GLU A 29 -6.03 -30.71 10.91
N ASN A 30 -5.17 -29.75 11.26
CA ASN A 30 -4.52 -29.68 12.58
C ASN A 30 -3.58 -30.88 12.82
N ASP A 31 -2.81 -31.26 11.80
CA ASP A 31 -1.81 -32.32 11.93
C ASP A 31 -0.65 -31.87 12.80
N GLY A 32 -0.09 -32.79 13.57
CA GLY A 32 1.15 -32.57 14.30
C GLY A 32 2.31 -32.40 13.31
N ALA A 33 3.13 -31.38 13.51
CA ALA A 33 4.34 -31.17 12.73
C ALA A 33 5.47 -30.67 13.61
N VAL A 34 6.71 -30.93 13.20
CA VAL A 34 7.88 -30.32 13.82
C VAL A 34 8.44 -29.22 12.93
N ILE A 35 8.78 -28.07 13.50
CA ILE A 35 9.50 -27.02 12.78
C ILE A 35 10.91 -27.52 12.50
N VAL A 36 11.29 -27.61 11.22
CA VAL A 36 12.64 -27.98 10.80
C VAL A 36 13.50 -26.73 10.68
N LYS A 37 12.96 -25.69 10.04
CA LYS A 37 13.66 -24.42 9.81
C LYS A 37 12.68 -23.29 9.56
N GLN A 38 12.94 -22.12 10.12
CA GLN A 38 12.30 -20.88 9.69
C GLN A 38 13.01 -20.38 8.42
N ILE A 39 12.29 -20.26 7.30
CA ILE A 39 12.84 -19.79 6.03
C ILE A 39 12.88 -18.25 6.04
N ASN A 40 11.78 -17.62 6.44
CA ASN A 40 11.67 -16.17 6.63
C ASN A 40 10.61 -15.86 7.70
N SER A 41 10.21 -14.60 7.88
CA SER A 41 9.20 -14.20 8.88
C SER A 41 7.79 -14.73 8.62
N ARG A 42 7.51 -15.22 7.41
CA ARG A 42 6.19 -15.69 6.96
C ARG A 42 6.14 -17.18 6.62
N LEU A 43 7.28 -17.85 6.42
CA LEU A 43 7.35 -19.20 5.87
C LEU A 43 8.24 -20.11 6.72
N PHE A 44 7.74 -21.31 7.00
CA PHE A 44 8.39 -22.33 7.83
C PHE A 44 8.47 -23.65 7.07
N LEU A 45 9.65 -24.27 7.09
CA LEU A 45 9.80 -25.67 6.69
C LEU A 45 9.41 -26.56 7.87
N THR A 46 8.39 -27.40 7.67
CA THR A 46 7.85 -28.28 8.69
C THR A 46 7.83 -29.73 8.21
N LEU A 47 8.06 -30.65 9.14
CA LEU A 47 7.88 -32.07 8.90
C LEU A 47 6.60 -32.51 9.61
N ALA A 48 5.53 -32.70 8.84
CA ALA A 48 4.22 -33.09 9.33
C ALA A 48 4.08 -34.61 9.45
N THR A 49 3.30 -35.05 10.44
CA THR A 49 2.84 -36.43 10.59
C THR A 49 1.49 -36.58 9.90
N VAL A 50 1.44 -37.33 8.80
CA VAL A 50 0.22 -37.56 8.01
C VAL A 50 -0.04 -39.04 7.79
N THR A 51 -1.26 -39.41 7.46
CA THR A 51 -1.57 -40.79 7.06
C THR A 51 -0.99 -41.10 5.66
N PRO A 52 -0.69 -42.36 5.35
CA PRO A 52 -0.16 -42.75 4.03
C PRO A 52 -1.04 -42.31 2.85
N GLU A 53 -2.37 -42.37 3.00
CA GLU A 53 -3.35 -42.01 1.98
C GLU A 53 -3.34 -40.51 1.66
N ARG A 54 -2.98 -39.69 2.65
CA ARG A 54 -2.84 -38.24 2.51
C ARG A 54 -1.52 -37.89 1.82
N LYS A 55 -0.44 -38.61 2.12
CA LYS A 55 0.85 -38.46 1.42
C LYS A 55 0.75 -38.78 -0.07
N SER A 56 -0.12 -39.71 -0.47
CA SER A 56 -0.35 -40.04 -1.88
C SER A 56 -1.23 -39.03 -2.64
N LYS A 57 -1.65 -37.91 -2.01
CA LYS A 57 -2.51 -36.86 -2.59
C LYS A 57 -3.87 -37.34 -3.11
N THR A 58 -4.30 -38.52 -2.70
CA THR A 58 -5.57 -39.12 -3.14
C THR A 58 -6.79 -38.47 -2.46
N LEU A 59 -6.56 -37.70 -1.39
CA LEU A 59 -7.56 -37.01 -0.57
C LEU A 59 -7.36 -35.48 -0.61
N ASP A 60 -6.91 -34.92 -1.74
CA ASP A 60 -6.80 -33.48 -1.91
C ASP A 60 -8.19 -32.86 -1.82
N VAL A 61 -8.51 -32.27 -0.67
CA VAL A 61 -9.76 -31.54 -0.47
C VAL A 61 -9.53 -30.08 -0.88
N ALA A 62 -10.52 -29.48 -1.55
CA ALA A 62 -10.48 -28.07 -1.92
C ALA A 62 -10.09 -27.18 -0.72
N GLU A 63 -9.30 -26.14 -1.00
CA GLU A 63 -8.85 -25.17 -0.01
C GLU A 63 -10.06 -24.66 0.81
N ASN A 64 -9.98 -24.76 2.14
CA ASN A 64 -11.02 -24.37 3.09
C ASN A 64 -12.31 -25.22 3.14
N SER A 65 -12.25 -26.48 2.70
CA SER A 65 -13.37 -27.44 2.75
C SER A 65 -13.92 -27.70 4.16
N LYS A 66 -13.05 -27.77 5.18
CA LYS A 66 -13.47 -27.86 6.58
C LYS A 66 -13.41 -26.48 7.25
N PRO A 67 -14.48 -26.04 7.93
CA PRO A 67 -14.49 -24.80 8.69
C PRO A 67 -13.42 -24.77 9.79
N PRO A 68 -12.75 -23.63 10.02
CA PRO A 68 -11.82 -23.48 11.13
C PRO A 68 -12.54 -23.63 12.47
N LEU A 69 -12.06 -24.53 13.33
CA LEU A 69 -12.59 -24.73 14.66
C LEU A 69 -11.46 -24.57 15.67
N TRP A 70 -11.72 -23.75 16.69
CA TRP A 70 -10.85 -23.52 17.83
C TRP A 70 -11.60 -23.94 19.10
N ASN A 71 -11.01 -24.66 20.05
CA ASN A 71 -9.62 -25.13 20.10
C ASN A 71 -9.36 -26.32 19.16
N PRO A 72 -8.14 -26.47 18.60
CA PRO A 72 -7.78 -27.68 17.87
C PRO A 72 -7.78 -28.89 18.80
N THR A 73 -8.25 -30.03 18.30
CA THR A 73 -8.27 -31.31 19.03
C THR A 73 -7.72 -32.43 18.16
N LEU A 74 -7.07 -33.40 18.80
CA LEU A 74 -6.63 -34.64 18.18
C LEU A 74 -7.55 -35.82 18.53
N LYS A 75 -8.59 -35.61 19.37
CA LYS A 75 -9.52 -36.67 19.76
C LYS A 75 -10.14 -37.35 18.54
N GLY A 76 -10.16 -38.68 18.54
CA GLY A 76 -10.78 -39.49 17.50
C GLY A 76 -9.98 -39.56 16.19
N ARG A 77 -8.73 -39.07 16.16
CA ARG A 77 -7.84 -39.30 15.01
C ARG A 77 -7.20 -40.68 15.07
N VAL A 78 -7.09 -41.29 13.89
CA VAL A 78 -6.26 -42.47 13.67
C VAL A 78 -4.81 -42.01 13.61
N LEU A 79 -4.01 -42.41 14.60
CA LEU A 79 -2.57 -42.08 14.70
C LEU A 79 -1.68 -43.29 14.40
N ASP A 80 -2.26 -44.37 13.87
CA ASP A 80 -1.53 -45.57 13.47
C ASP A 80 -0.95 -45.42 12.06
N GLY A 81 0.28 -45.89 11.86
CA GLY A 81 0.92 -45.92 10.53
C GLY A 81 1.28 -44.55 9.95
N LEU A 82 1.44 -43.52 10.80
CA LEU A 82 1.79 -42.17 10.35
C LEU A 82 3.12 -42.14 9.59
N VAL A 83 3.14 -41.34 8.52
CA VAL A 83 4.28 -41.12 7.63
C VAL A 83 4.72 -39.66 7.72
N TYR A 84 5.98 -39.41 7.36
CA TYR A 84 6.52 -38.07 7.21
C TYR A 84 6.08 -37.41 5.90
N ASP A 85 5.76 -36.12 5.99
CA ASP A 85 5.63 -35.23 4.84
C ASP A 85 6.36 -33.92 5.13
N LEU A 86 7.31 -33.55 4.26
CA LEU A 86 8.15 -32.36 4.42
C LEU A 86 7.57 -31.25 3.58
N VAL A 87 6.98 -30.24 4.22
CA VAL A 87 6.20 -29.20 3.55
C VAL A 87 6.54 -27.82 4.11
N GLU A 88 6.64 -26.86 3.19
CA GLU A 88 6.71 -25.44 3.52
C GLU A 88 5.32 -24.90 3.79
N VAL A 89 5.13 -24.31 4.96
CA VAL A 89 3.84 -23.79 5.41
C VAL A 89 3.95 -22.34 5.84
N PRO A 90 2.97 -21.50 5.49
CA PRO A 90 2.97 -20.12 5.94
C PRO A 90 2.69 -20.07 7.46
N LEU A 91 3.13 -18.99 8.11
CA LEU A 91 2.87 -18.75 9.53
C LEU A 91 1.37 -18.80 9.86
N THR A 92 0.53 -18.34 8.93
CA THR A 92 -0.93 -18.37 9.04
C THR A 92 -1.51 -19.79 9.11
N SER A 93 -0.77 -20.79 8.65
CA SER A 93 -1.14 -22.21 8.76
C SER A 93 -0.73 -22.85 10.09
N ILE A 94 0.13 -22.21 10.88
CA ILE A 94 0.47 -22.69 12.22
C ILE A 94 -0.66 -22.28 13.16
N VAL A 95 -1.46 -23.25 13.59
CA VAL A 95 -2.64 -23.02 14.44
C VAL A 95 -2.23 -22.89 15.90
N LEU A 96 -1.35 -23.77 16.39
CA LEU A 96 -0.97 -23.83 17.79
C LEU A 96 0.50 -24.22 17.95
N VAL A 97 1.21 -23.52 18.85
CA VAL A 97 2.61 -23.79 19.20
C VAL A 97 2.66 -24.50 20.56
N THR A 98 3.15 -25.74 20.58
CA THR A 98 3.10 -26.56 21.80
C THR A 98 4.30 -26.30 22.73
N LYS A 99 4.18 -26.70 23.99
CA LYS A 99 5.32 -26.61 24.93
C LYS A 99 6.44 -27.62 24.63
N HIS A 100 6.20 -28.63 23.79
CA HIS A 100 7.16 -29.73 23.56
C HIS A 100 8.12 -29.48 22.40
N VAL A 101 9.35 -29.96 22.57
CA VAL A 101 10.44 -29.89 21.59
C VAL A 101 11.02 -31.29 21.44
N VAL A 102 11.12 -31.76 20.21
CA VAL A 102 11.79 -33.02 19.87
C VAL A 102 13.18 -32.73 19.31
N LYS A 103 14.13 -33.59 19.64
CA LYS A 103 15.48 -33.51 19.07
C LYS A 103 15.42 -33.96 17.62
N ILE A 104 15.79 -33.06 16.71
CA ILE A 104 15.85 -33.33 15.27
C ILE A 104 17.24 -33.02 14.73
N GLU A 105 17.54 -33.52 13.53
CA GLU A 105 18.76 -33.22 12.79
C GLU A 105 18.38 -32.43 11.52
N PRO A 106 18.25 -31.09 11.59
CA PRO A 106 17.71 -30.29 10.48
C PRO A 106 18.50 -30.46 9.19
N SER A 107 19.83 -30.54 9.26
CA SER A 107 20.69 -30.73 8.09
C SER A 107 20.40 -32.04 7.34
N MET A 108 20.15 -33.13 8.08
CA MET A 108 19.84 -34.44 7.50
C MET A 108 18.42 -34.49 6.93
N ILE A 109 17.47 -33.80 7.59
CA ILE A 109 16.09 -33.66 7.10
C ILE A 109 16.05 -32.84 5.82
N MET A 110 16.76 -31.70 5.77
CA MET A 110 16.88 -30.88 4.55
C MET A 110 17.59 -31.64 3.41
N ALA A 111 18.51 -32.55 3.75
CA ALA A 111 19.12 -33.48 2.80
C ALA A 111 18.22 -34.69 2.44
N HIS A 112 16.94 -34.68 2.84
CA HIS A 112 15.93 -35.70 2.54
C HIS A 112 16.34 -37.12 2.98
N ARG A 113 17.09 -37.24 4.09
CA ARG A 113 17.47 -38.54 4.64
C ARG A 113 16.27 -39.19 5.34
N ILE A 114 15.84 -40.32 4.80
CA ILE A 114 14.65 -41.06 5.27
C ILE A 114 14.73 -41.40 6.75
N SER A 115 15.89 -41.88 7.23
CA SER A 115 16.10 -42.23 8.64
C SER A 115 15.90 -41.05 9.58
N ALA A 116 16.37 -39.85 9.20
CA ALA A 116 16.22 -38.64 10.00
C ALA A 116 14.76 -38.15 10.03
N MET A 117 14.06 -38.21 8.89
CA MET A 117 12.65 -37.84 8.80
C MET A 117 11.76 -38.81 9.61
N GLN A 118 11.98 -40.12 9.47
CA GLN A 118 11.27 -41.13 10.26
C GLN A 118 11.58 -41.00 11.76
N GLY A 119 12.85 -40.75 12.11
CA GLY A 119 13.25 -40.52 13.49
C GLY A 119 12.52 -39.34 14.13
N ALA A 120 12.38 -38.22 13.40
CA ALA A 120 11.64 -37.05 13.88
C ALA A 120 10.14 -37.34 14.06
N VAL A 121 9.50 -38.08 13.14
CA VAL A 121 8.10 -38.50 13.28
C VAL A 121 7.91 -39.43 14.48
N ASN A 122 8.76 -40.45 14.62
CA ASN A 122 8.70 -41.39 15.74
C ASN A 122 8.90 -40.69 17.10
N ALA A 123 9.69 -39.62 17.14
CA ALA A 123 9.83 -38.80 18.36
C ALA A 123 8.58 -37.97 18.69
N MET A 124 7.73 -37.64 17.71
CA MET A 124 6.49 -36.91 17.93
C MET A 124 5.32 -37.80 18.33
N ILE A 125 5.22 -39.02 17.79
CA ILE A 125 4.09 -39.94 17.97
C ILE A 125 3.66 -40.10 19.44
N PRO A 126 4.57 -40.33 20.42
CA PRO A 126 4.16 -40.50 21.82
C PRO A 126 3.37 -39.31 22.38
N TYR A 127 3.78 -38.08 22.02
CA TYR A 127 3.08 -36.88 22.44
C TYR A 127 1.71 -36.74 21.75
N LEU A 128 1.64 -37.05 20.46
CA LEU A 128 0.37 -36.98 19.71
C LEU A 128 -0.66 -37.98 20.25
N LEU A 129 -0.21 -39.19 20.62
CA LEU A 129 -1.06 -40.20 21.26
C LEU A 129 -1.55 -39.72 22.63
N GLU A 130 -0.65 -39.23 23.49
CA GLU A 130 -1.01 -38.69 24.81
C GLU A 130 -2.05 -37.57 24.69
N TRP A 131 -1.85 -36.62 23.76
CA TRP A 131 -2.76 -35.49 23.58
C TRP A 131 -4.11 -35.90 22.95
N SER A 132 -4.13 -36.96 22.15
CA SER A 132 -5.36 -37.54 21.61
C SER A 132 -6.20 -38.17 22.73
N GLU A 133 -5.55 -38.91 23.64
CA GLU A 133 -6.21 -39.56 24.78
C GLU A 133 -6.72 -38.53 25.81
N GLN A 134 -5.87 -37.60 26.23
CA GLN A 134 -6.23 -36.55 27.18
C GLN A 134 -7.20 -35.52 26.57
N GLY A 135 -7.10 -35.32 25.26
CA GLY A 135 -7.90 -34.33 24.54
C GLY A 135 -7.51 -32.88 24.75
N VAL A 136 -6.33 -32.65 25.34
CA VAL A 136 -5.79 -31.32 25.63
C VAL A 136 -4.40 -31.26 25.04
N ILE A 137 -4.14 -30.21 24.27
CA ILE A 137 -2.85 -29.99 23.63
C ILE A 137 -2.14 -28.88 24.40
N PRO A 138 -0.99 -29.15 25.03
CA PRO A 138 -0.33 -28.19 25.89
C PRO A 138 0.38 -27.10 25.06
N GLU A 139 -0.18 -25.89 25.07
CA GLU A 139 0.39 -24.71 24.42
C GLU A 139 1.64 -24.20 25.17
N VAL A 140 2.55 -23.54 24.43
CA VAL A 140 3.69 -22.84 25.02
C VAL A 140 3.23 -21.70 25.93
N GLU A 141 3.99 -21.43 27.00
CA GLU A 141 3.70 -20.32 27.89
C GLU A 141 4.08 -18.98 27.26
N TRP A 142 3.09 -18.13 27.02
CA TRP A 142 3.26 -16.81 26.40
C TRP A 142 3.49 -15.67 27.40
N SER A 143 3.44 -15.93 28.72
CA SER A 143 3.55 -14.94 29.80
C SER A 143 4.81 -14.07 29.75
N LYS A 144 5.90 -14.59 29.15
CA LYS A 144 7.18 -13.88 29.03
C LYS A 144 7.19 -12.80 27.94
N LEU A 145 6.20 -12.77 27.05
CA LEU A 145 6.14 -11.86 25.92
C LEU A 145 5.30 -10.63 26.26
N ARG A 146 5.94 -9.54 26.71
CA ARG A 146 5.26 -8.38 27.34
C ARG A 146 4.73 -7.30 26.38
N LYS A 147 4.80 -7.48 25.06
CA LYS A 147 4.28 -6.48 24.11
C LYS A 147 2.80 -6.24 24.34
N LEU A 148 2.39 -4.97 24.37
CA LEU A 148 1.00 -4.60 24.63
C LEU A 148 0.05 -5.26 23.61
N ASP A 149 0.24 -5.01 22.31
CA ASP A 149 -0.62 -5.56 21.24
C ASP A 149 -0.71 -7.10 21.29
N PHE A 150 0.37 -7.77 21.67
CA PHE A 150 0.37 -9.22 21.81
C PHE A 150 -0.43 -9.68 23.02
N GLN A 151 -0.24 -9.03 24.17
CA GLN A 151 -0.97 -9.35 25.40
C GLN A 151 -2.46 -9.07 25.27
N GLU A 152 -2.84 -7.99 24.57
CA GLU A 152 -4.23 -7.70 24.23
C GLU A 152 -4.82 -8.78 23.31
N ALA A 153 -4.12 -9.16 22.24
CA ALA A 153 -4.56 -10.23 21.35
C ALA A 153 -4.68 -11.59 22.07
N LEU A 154 -3.73 -11.91 22.96
CA LEU A 154 -3.76 -13.13 23.77
C LEU A 154 -4.96 -13.13 24.72
N ARG A 155 -5.17 -12.05 25.48
CA ARG A 155 -6.33 -11.92 26.38
C ARG A 155 -7.66 -12.01 25.63
N ALA A 156 -7.77 -11.37 24.48
CA ALA A 156 -8.98 -11.45 23.65
C ALA A 156 -9.25 -12.90 23.20
N ARG A 157 -8.22 -13.60 22.72
CA ARG A 157 -8.31 -15.02 22.35
C ARG A 157 -8.74 -15.89 23.54
N ASP A 158 -8.09 -15.73 24.68
CA ASP A 158 -8.39 -16.53 25.87
C ASP A 158 -9.79 -16.23 26.41
N GLY A 159 -10.27 -14.99 26.26
CA GLY A 159 -11.66 -14.60 26.47
C GLY A 159 -12.63 -15.40 25.59
N TYR A 160 -12.37 -15.48 24.28
CA TYR A 160 -13.17 -16.31 23.38
C TYR A 160 -13.13 -17.80 23.74
N VAL A 161 -11.99 -18.32 24.19
CA VAL A 161 -11.89 -19.72 24.66
C VAL A 161 -12.80 -19.95 25.86
N SER A 162 -12.82 -19.02 26.82
CA SER A 162 -13.72 -19.09 27.98
C SER A 162 -15.19 -19.04 27.57
N GLU A 163 -15.57 -18.15 26.64
CA GLU A 163 -16.94 -18.08 26.12
C GLU A 163 -17.35 -19.36 25.39
N ILE A 164 -16.47 -19.92 24.55
CA ILE A 164 -16.71 -21.19 23.86
C ILE A 164 -16.91 -22.33 24.87
N ALA A 165 -16.11 -22.37 25.94
CA ALA A 165 -16.23 -23.39 26.98
C ALA A 165 -17.59 -23.34 27.71
N GLN A 166 -18.17 -22.15 27.90
CA GLN A 166 -19.52 -21.98 28.46
C GLN A 166 -20.62 -22.55 27.55
N GLN A 167 -20.34 -22.67 26.25
CA GLN A 167 -21.27 -23.18 25.23
C GLN A 167 -20.98 -24.64 24.86
N SER A 168 -20.34 -25.41 25.75
CA SER A 168 -19.93 -26.81 25.52
C SER A 168 -21.07 -27.74 25.06
N HIS A 169 -22.30 -27.46 25.52
CA HIS A 169 -23.50 -28.20 25.13
C HIS A 169 -23.84 -28.11 23.62
N ILE A 170 -23.37 -27.08 22.92
CA ILE A 170 -23.54 -26.91 21.48
C ILE A 170 -22.49 -27.74 20.73
N LEU A 171 -21.24 -27.73 21.21
CA LEU A 171 -20.12 -28.45 20.60
C LEU A 171 -20.31 -29.97 20.63
N GLY A 172 -21.05 -30.49 21.61
CA GLY A 172 -21.33 -31.92 21.76
C GLY A 172 -22.49 -32.46 20.90
N LYS A 173 -23.19 -31.61 20.14
CA LYS A 173 -24.30 -32.06 19.29
C LYS A 173 -23.77 -32.82 18.07
N GLU A 174 -24.44 -33.90 17.69
CA GLU A 174 -24.06 -34.71 16.51
C GLU A 174 -24.07 -33.89 15.21
N ASP A 175 -25.06 -33.00 15.04
CA ASP A 175 -25.20 -32.12 13.87
C ASP A 175 -24.28 -30.89 13.88
N PHE A 176 -23.52 -30.65 14.97
CA PHE A 176 -22.72 -29.44 15.13
C PHE A 176 -21.78 -29.18 13.95
N ALA A 177 -21.08 -30.21 13.47
CA ALA A 177 -20.13 -30.08 12.38
C ALA A 177 -20.80 -29.59 11.08
N LYS A 178 -22.01 -30.09 10.79
CA LYS A 178 -22.79 -29.72 9.61
C LYS A 178 -23.36 -28.30 9.74
N ASP A 179 -23.92 -27.98 10.90
CA ASP A 179 -24.49 -26.65 11.16
C ASP A 179 -23.40 -25.57 11.13
N TYR A 180 -22.25 -25.86 11.76
CA TYR A 180 -21.11 -24.96 11.77
C TYR A 180 -20.56 -24.70 10.36
N ALA A 181 -20.49 -25.73 9.51
CA ALA A 181 -20.12 -25.58 8.10
C ALA A 181 -21.07 -24.67 7.32
N THR A 182 -22.37 -24.77 7.61
CA THR A 182 -23.38 -23.90 6.99
C THR A 182 -23.19 -22.45 7.44
N VAL A 183 -22.96 -22.22 8.73
CA VAL A 183 -22.75 -20.87 9.29
C VAL A 183 -21.45 -20.25 8.78
N ASP A 184 -20.36 -21.01 8.73
CA ASP A 184 -19.08 -20.56 8.18
C ASP A 184 -19.22 -20.15 6.70
N LYS A 185 -19.86 -20.98 5.88
CA LYS A 185 -20.15 -20.64 4.46
C LYS A 185 -20.93 -19.34 4.35
N ARG A 186 -22.00 -19.17 5.15
CA ARG A 186 -22.77 -17.93 5.19
C ARG A 186 -21.91 -16.72 5.58
N LYS A 187 -21.07 -16.86 6.61
CA LYS A 187 -20.20 -15.77 7.09
C LYS A 187 -19.12 -15.40 6.09
N ARG A 188 -18.54 -16.35 5.37
CA ARG A 188 -17.58 -16.08 4.28
C ARG A 188 -18.22 -15.26 3.17
N LEU A 189 -19.40 -15.68 2.68
CA LEU A 189 -20.16 -14.93 1.66
C LEU A 189 -20.51 -13.51 2.13
N GLN A 190 -20.89 -13.34 3.40
CA GLN A 190 -21.15 -12.01 3.96
C GLN A 190 -19.91 -11.11 3.95
N ARG A 191 -18.73 -11.63 4.28
CA ARG A 191 -17.46 -10.88 4.22
C ARG A 191 -17.10 -10.53 2.78
N GLU A 192 -17.29 -11.45 1.85
CA GLU A 192 -17.04 -11.24 0.42
C GLU A 192 -17.94 -10.13 -0.15
N ILE A 193 -19.25 -10.17 0.14
CA ILE A 193 -20.18 -9.09 -0.23
C ILE A 193 -19.76 -7.75 0.36
N ALA A 194 -19.38 -7.71 1.64
CA ALA A 194 -18.93 -6.49 2.30
C ALA A 194 -17.65 -5.94 1.65
N SER A 195 -16.68 -6.82 1.35
CA SER A 195 -15.45 -6.45 0.64
C SER A 195 -15.74 -5.89 -0.75
N LEU A 196 -16.58 -6.56 -1.53
CA LEU A 196 -16.96 -6.11 -2.87
C LEU A 196 -17.67 -4.75 -2.83
N ARG A 197 -18.55 -4.53 -1.85
CA ARG A 197 -19.21 -3.23 -1.65
C ARG A 197 -18.21 -2.12 -1.33
N MET A 198 -17.24 -2.39 -0.48
CA MET A 198 -16.16 -1.43 -0.17
C MET A 198 -15.34 -1.11 -1.43
N SER A 199 -14.89 -2.14 -2.16
CA SER A 199 -14.09 -1.94 -3.38
C SER A 199 -14.82 -1.15 -4.46
N ILE A 200 -16.14 -1.34 -4.61
CA ILE A 200 -16.96 -0.55 -5.55
C ILE A 200 -17.10 0.91 -5.07
N SER A 201 -17.17 1.15 -3.76
CA SER A 201 -17.22 2.50 -3.20
C SER A 201 -15.92 3.26 -3.46
N ASP A 202 -14.78 2.64 -3.23
CA ASP A 202 -13.47 3.32 -3.32
C ASP A 202 -13.11 3.67 -4.78
N GLN A 203 -13.47 2.83 -5.76
CA GLN A 203 -13.15 3.05 -7.18
C GLN A 203 -13.84 4.26 -7.81
N ASN A 204 -14.99 4.72 -7.29
CA ASN A 204 -15.67 5.91 -7.79
C ASN A 204 -15.19 7.21 -7.13
N LEU A 205 -14.41 7.12 -6.05
CA LEU A 205 -14.12 8.26 -5.17
C LEU A 205 -12.63 8.60 -5.08
N GLU A 206 -11.73 7.88 -5.73
CA GLU A 206 -10.29 8.16 -5.67
C GLU A 206 -9.95 9.60 -6.10
N LEU A 207 -10.72 10.15 -7.05
CA LEU A 207 -10.56 11.52 -7.54
C LEU A 207 -11.45 12.55 -6.83
N LEU A 208 -12.41 12.13 -5.99
CA LEU A 208 -13.28 13.09 -5.29
C LEU A 208 -12.53 14.02 -4.35
N PRO A 209 -11.53 13.55 -3.55
CA PRO A 209 -10.75 14.45 -2.72
C PRO A 209 -10.05 15.55 -3.52
N ASP A 210 -9.43 15.22 -4.65
CA ASP A 210 -8.77 16.21 -5.53
C ASP A 210 -9.79 17.17 -6.15
N TYR A 211 -10.95 16.66 -6.58
CA TYR A 211 -12.05 17.49 -7.07
C TYR A 211 -12.56 18.47 -6.01
N GLU A 212 -12.82 18.02 -4.79
CA GLU A 212 -13.30 18.86 -3.68
C GLU A 212 -12.27 19.94 -3.31
N GLN A 213 -10.98 19.59 -3.28
CA GLN A 213 -9.90 20.53 -3.04
C GLN A 213 -9.84 21.62 -4.11
N ARG A 214 -9.92 21.25 -5.39
CA ARG A 214 -9.95 22.21 -6.52
C ARG A 214 -11.19 23.10 -6.48
N ILE A 215 -12.36 22.54 -6.16
CA ILE A 215 -13.59 23.33 -5.97
C ILE A 215 -13.39 24.34 -4.83
N GLN A 216 -12.71 23.97 -3.75
CA GLN A 216 -12.46 24.88 -2.63
C GLN A 216 -11.54 26.04 -3.01
N VAL A 217 -10.51 25.80 -3.82
CA VAL A 217 -9.67 26.86 -4.41
C VAL A 217 -10.54 27.82 -5.24
N LEU A 218 -11.37 27.29 -6.15
CA LEU A 218 -12.24 28.09 -7.00
C LEU A 218 -13.25 28.92 -6.21
N LYS A 219 -13.79 28.38 -5.11
CA LYS A 219 -14.66 29.10 -4.17
C LYS A 219 -13.91 30.22 -3.45
N THR A 220 -12.69 29.93 -2.97
CA THR A 220 -11.85 30.90 -2.25
C THR A 220 -11.47 32.08 -3.15
N LEU A 221 -11.11 31.81 -4.40
CA LEU A 221 -10.77 32.83 -5.40
C LEU A 221 -12.00 33.55 -6.00
N ARG A 222 -13.23 33.10 -5.68
CA ARG A 222 -14.50 33.61 -6.22
C ARG A 222 -14.67 33.40 -7.73
N PHE A 223 -14.15 32.28 -8.24
CA PHE A 223 -14.45 31.77 -9.59
C PHE A 223 -15.79 31.03 -9.58
N VAL A 224 -16.10 30.40 -8.45
CA VAL A 224 -17.38 29.75 -8.15
C VAL A 224 -17.96 30.37 -6.89
N ASP A 225 -19.28 30.48 -6.81
CA ASP A 225 -19.99 30.96 -5.64
C ASP A 225 -19.86 29.95 -4.48
N PRO A 226 -19.41 30.36 -3.28
CA PRO A 226 -19.21 29.41 -2.18
C PRO A 226 -20.49 28.79 -1.60
N LEU A 227 -21.66 29.40 -1.81
CA LEU A 227 -22.93 28.96 -1.22
C LEU A 227 -23.74 28.08 -2.18
N ASN A 228 -23.84 28.48 -3.46
CA ASN A 228 -24.68 27.80 -4.44
C ASN A 228 -23.91 27.13 -5.58
N GLU A 229 -22.58 27.19 -5.55
CA GLU A 229 -21.67 26.55 -6.53
C GLU A 229 -21.89 26.99 -7.99
N SER A 230 -22.54 28.14 -8.19
CA SER A 230 -22.71 28.72 -9.52
C SER A 230 -21.43 29.41 -10.01
N VAL A 231 -21.18 29.36 -11.32
CA VAL A 231 -20.01 29.99 -11.94
C VAL A 231 -20.15 31.52 -11.93
N LEU A 232 -19.18 32.20 -11.31
CA LEU A 232 -19.12 33.65 -11.21
C LEU A 232 -18.45 34.28 -12.44
N LEU A 233 -18.39 35.61 -12.50
CA LEU A 233 -17.76 36.32 -13.62
C LEU A 233 -16.31 35.88 -13.84
N LYS A 234 -15.51 35.75 -12.77
CA LYS A 234 -14.14 35.24 -12.84
C LYS A 234 -14.09 33.87 -13.50
N GLY A 235 -14.95 32.94 -13.07
CA GLY A 235 -15.05 31.61 -13.67
C GLY A 235 -15.40 31.64 -15.16
N ARG A 236 -16.36 32.50 -15.55
CA ARG A 236 -16.72 32.65 -16.98
C ARG A 236 -15.58 33.21 -17.83
N VAL A 237 -14.82 34.17 -17.31
CA VAL A 237 -13.62 34.70 -18.00
C VAL A 237 -12.55 33.62 -18.11
N ALA A 238 -12.32 32.87 -17.03
CA ALA A 238 -11.34 31.80 -17.00
C ALA A 238 -11.66 30.67 -17.98
N CYS A 239 -12.95 30.36 -18.20
CA CYS A 239 -13.38 29.37 -19.20
C CYS A 239 -12.94 29.71 -20.64
N GLU A 240 -12.66 30.98 -20.95
CA GLU A 240 -12.18 31.42 -22.27
C GLU A 240 -10.64 31.36 -22.40
N ILE A 241 -9.93 30.99 -21.33
CA ILE A 241 -8.46 30.89 -21.29
C ILE A 241 -8.09 29.40 -21.25
N ASN A 242 -7.51 28.88 -22.33
CA ASN A 242 -7.20 27.45 -22.47
C ASN A 242 -5.71 27.13 -22.68
N SER A 243 -4.88 28.16 -22.87
CA SER A 243 -3.50 28.02 -23.34
C SER A 243 -2.45 28.28 -22.26
N VAL A 244 -2.87 28.85 -21.12
CA VAL A 244 -2.00 29.31 -20.03
C VAL A 244 -2.75 29.16 -18.71
N ASN A 245 -2.09 29.40 -17.56
CA ASN A 245 -2.75 29.39 -16.26
C ASN A 245 -3.89 30.43 -16.19
N GLU A 246 -5.11 29.92 -16.21
CA GLU A 246 -6.36 30.67 -16.30
C GLU A 246 -6.68 31.42 -15.01
N LEU A 247 -6.26 30.92 -13.84
CA LEU A 247 -6.53 31.55 -12.56
C LEU A 247 -5.76 32.86 -12.41
N VAL A 248 -4.44 32.82 -12.63
CA VAL A 248 -3.57 34.00 -12.49
C VAL A 248 -3.90 35.04 -13.54
N LEU A 249 -4.06 34.63 -14.81
CA LEU A 249 -4.36 35.59 -15.88
C LEU A 249 -5.73 36.27 -15.69
N THR A 250 -6.74 35.52 -15.24
CA THR A 250 -8.06 36.10 -14.92
C THR A 250 -7.98 37.13 -13.79
N GLU A 251 -7.20 36.87 -12.73
CA GLU A 251 -6.99 37.84 -11.64
C GLU A 251 -6.34 39.13 -12.16
N LEU A 252 -5.33 39.03 -13.03
CA LEU A 252 -4.64 40.19 -13.59
C LEU A 252 -5.56 41.04 -14.48
N ILE A 253 -6.36 40.38 -15.32
CA ILE A 253 -7.33 41.05 -16.20
C ILE A 253 -8.39 41.78 -15.36
N LEU A 254 -9.00 41.10 -14.39
CA LEU A 254 -10.12 41.67 -13.63
C LEU A 254 -9.69 42.66 -12.54
N ASN A 255 -8.44 42.60 -12.08
CA ASN A 255 -7.83 43.65 -11.27
C ASN A 255 -7.29 44.83 -12.10
N ASN A 256 -7.56 44.82 -13.41
CA ASN A 256 -7.22 45.91 -14.35
C ASN A 256 -5.71 46.22 -14.40
N VAL A 257 -4.85 45.23 -14.18
CA VAL A 257 -3.39 45.42 -14.11
C VAL A 257 -2.84 45.95 -15.44
N PHE A 258 -3.33 45.40 -16.56
CA PHE A 258 -2.81 45.71 -17.89
C PHE A 258 -3.18 47.12 -18.40
N ALA A 259 -4.15 47.82 -17.78
CA ALA A 259 -4.57 49.15 -18.22
C ALA A 259 -3.51 50.25 -18.03
N ALA A 260 -2.51 50.02 -17.17
CA ALA A 260 -1.41 50.95 -16.95
C ALA A 260 -0.30 50.86 -18.01
N TYR A 261 -0.37 49.87 -18.91
CA TYR A 261 0.70 49.51 -19.84
C TYR A 261 0.28 49.75 -21.30
N GLN A 262 1.26 50.04 -22.15
CA GLN A 262 1.06 50.14 -23.60
C GLN A 262 0.89 48.76 -24.24
N PRO A 263 0.28 48.66 -25.44
CA PRO A 263 0.06 47.36 -26.09
C PRO A 263 1.32 46.50 -26.24
N ASP A 264 2.46 47.12 -26.57
CA ASP A 264 3.76 46.47 -26.66
C ASP A 264 4.26 45.95 -25.30
N GLU A 265 4.03 46.71 -24.23
CA GLU A 265 4.35 46.31 -22.86
C GLU A 265 3.45 45.15 -22.38
N VAL A 266 2.15 45.19 -22.71
CA VAL A 266 1.19 44.14 -22.36
C VAL A 266 1.56 42.82 -23.03
N VAL A 267 1.84 42.82 -24.34
CA VAL A 267 2.21 41.61 -25.08
C VAL A 267 3.54 41.04 -24.56
N ALA A 268 4.51 41.89 -24.22
CA ALA A 268 5.75 41.47 -23.58
C ALA A 268 5.50 40.80 -22.21
N LEU A 269 4.67 41.40 -21.37
CA LEU A 269 4.31 40.84 -20.07
C LEU A 269 3.54 39.52 -20.18
N LEU A 270 2.68 39.35 -21.19
CA LEU A 270 1.95 38.10 -21.42
C LEU A 270 2.86 36.95 -21.86
N SER A 271 4.04 37.25 -22.44
CA SER A 271 4.98 36.21 -22.90
C SER A 271 5.48 35.30 -21.78
N VAL A 272 5.44 35.75 -20.53
CA VAL A 272 5.86 34.96 -19.35
C VAL A 272 4.99 33.73 -19.10
N PHE A 273 3.74 33.74 -19.59
CA PHE A 273 2.79 32.64 -19.42
C PHE A 273 2.93 31.55 -20.48
N VAL A 274 3.49 31.88 -21.64
CA VAL A 274 3.61 30.98 -22.80
C VAL A 274 5.01 30.41 -22.96
N PHE A 275 6.05 31.05 -22.41
CA PHE A 275 7.42 30.56 -22.51
C PHE A 275 7.72 29.45 -21.49
N GLN A 276 7.94 28.24 -21.97
CA GLN A 276 8.14 27.05 -21.13
C GLN A 276 9.59 26.54 -21.08
N GLU A 277 10.51 27.06 -21.91
CA GLU A 277 11.88 26.55 -22.00
C GLU A 277 12.80 27.18 -20.94
N LYS A 278 13.81 26.44 -20.46
CA LYS A 278 14.77 26.99 -19.49
C LYS A 278 15.77 27.86 -20.25
N THR A 279 15.99 29.09 -19.82
CA THR A 279 17.04 29.96 -20.37
C THR A 279 17.89 30.52 -19.25
N GLU A 280 19.20 30.61 -19.48
CA GLU A 280 20.14 31.33 -18.61
C GLU A 280 20.23 32.82 -18.97
N VAL A 281 19.56 33.24 -20.03
CA VAL A 281 19.53 34.63 -20.49
C VAL A 281 18.63 35.45 -19.57
N VAL A 282 19.24 36.37 -18.82
CA VAL A 282 18.52 37.41 -18.07
C VAL A 282 18.19 38.55 -19.03
N PRO A 283 16.90 38.85 -19.29
CA PRO A 283 16.54 39.95 -20.18
C PRO A 283 16.79 41.32 -19.53
N GLU A 284 17.12 42.30 -20.36
CA GLU A 284 17.17 43.70 -19.93
C GLU A 284 15.77 44.30 -19.95
N LEU A 285 15.12 44.34 -18.79
CA LEU A 285 13.77 44.91 -18.65
C LEU A 285 13.86 46.40 -18.33
N ASN A 286 13.00 47.19 -18.99
CA ASN A 286 12.78 48.57 -18.58
C ASN A 286 12.03 48.61 -17.21
N GLU A 287 12.02 49.78 -16.57
CA GLU A 287 11.44 49.94 -15.23
C GLU A 287 9.96 49.54 -15.18
N LYS A 288 9.18 49.87 -16.22
CA LYS A 288 7.75 49.53 -16.31
C LYS A 288 7.51 48.02 -16.43
N LEU A 289 8.23 47.34 -17.33
CA LEU A 289 8.13 45.88 -17.50
C LEU A 289 8.56 45.16 -16.22
N SER A 290 9.56 45.67 -15.52
CA SER A 290 9.98 45.13 -14.22
C SER A 290 8.88 45.26 -13.17
N GLN A 291 8.21 46.41 -13.09
CA GLN A 291 7.06 46.62 -12.20
C GLN A 291 5.87 45.73 -12.56
N GLY A 292 5.58 45.59 -13.85
CA GLY A 292 4.52 44.70 -14.35
C GLY A 292 4.79 43.24 -13.99
N PHE A 293 6.02 42.77 -14.21
CA PHE A 293 6.42 41.42 -13.86
C PHE A 293 6.34 41.17 -12.35
N ALA A 294 6.79 42.11 -11.52
CA ALA A 294 6.67 42.00 -10.07
C ALA A 294 5.20 41.85 -9.62
N THR A 295 4.28 42.56 -10.28
CA THR A 295 2.83 42.46 -10.01
C THR A 295 2.26 41.10 -10.43
N ILE A 296 2.71 40.58 -11.58
CA ILE A 296 2.34 39.24 -12.05
C ILE A 296 2.83 38.18 -11.05
N LEU A 297 4.08 38.27 -10.63
CA LEU A 297 4.69 37.34 -9.68
C LEU A 297 3.95 37.35 -8.33
N ALA A 298 3.67 38.54 -7.79
CA ALA A 298 2.91 38.66 -6.53
C ALA A 298 1.49 38.07 -6.64
N THR A 299 0.82 38.24 -7.79
CA THR A 299 -0.50 37.65 -8.04
C THR A 299 -0.43 36.13 -8.11
N ALA A 300 0.59 35.61 -8.79
CA ALA A 300 0.86 34.20 -8.91
C ALA A 300 1.18 33.54 -7.56
N GLU A 301 2.05 34.13 -6.76
CA GLU A 301 2.39 33.65 -5.41
C GLU A 301 1.17 33.58 -4.50
N ARG A 302 0.28 34.59 -4.57
CA ARG A 302 -0.97 34.58 -3.82
C ARG A 302 -1.91 33.45 -4.24
N VAL A 303 -2.03 33.18 -5.55
CA VAL A 303 -2.85 32.06 -6.06
C VAL A 303 -2.25 30.72 -5.61
N ALA A 304 -0.94 30.55 -5.74
CA ALA A 304 -0.23 29.35 -5.32
C ALA A 304 -0.35 29.10 -3.80
N ALA A 305 -0.32 30.15 -2.98
CA ALA A 305 -0.55 30.04 -1.54
C ALA A 305 -1.94 29.49 -1.22
N ILE A 306 -2.98 29.96 -1.94
CA ILE A 306 -4.35 29.45 -1.78
C ILE A 306 -4.47 28.00 -2.25
N GLU A 307 -3.82 27.62 -3.35
CA GLU A 307 -3.77 26.23 -3.81
C GLU A 307 -3.10 25.30 -2.76
N ALA A 308 -1.98 25.75 -2.20
CA ALA A 308 -1.25 25.03 -1.17
C ALA A 308 -2.04 24.88 0.15
N GLU A 309 -2.74 25.94 0.58
CA GLU A 309 -3.65 25.89 1.75
C GLU A 309 -4.75 24.84 1.60
N ASN A 310 -5.18 24.56 0.35
CA ASN A 310 -6.20 23.57 0.04
C ASN A 310 -5.60 22.21 -0.36
N THR A 311 -4.31 21.98 -0.12
CA THR A 311 -3.59 20.71 -0.38
C THR A 311 -3.63 20.28 -1.86
N VAL A 312 -3.83 21.21 -2.79
CA VAL A 312 -3.77 20.91 -4.23
C VAL A 312 -2.30 20.78 -4.61
N ILE A 313 -1.89 19.60 -5.10
CA ILE A 313 -0.53 19.37 -5.59
C ILE A 313 -0.38 20.05 -6.95
N GLN A 314 0.36 21.15 -7.00
CA GLN A 314 0.75 21.85 -8.24
C GLN A 314 2.29 21.82 -8.39
N PRO A 315 2.83 21.79 -9.62
CA PRO A 315 4.24 22.07 -9.84
C PRO A 315 4.59 23.48 -9.35
N ASP A 316 5.80 23.66 -8.80
CA ASP A 316 6.29 24.96 -8.30
C ASP A 316 6.06 26.08 -9.32
N PHE A 317 5.11 26.96 -9.05
CA PHE A 317 4.63 27.95 -10.02
C PHE A 317 5.70 29.00 -10.36
N SER A 318 6.61 29.29 -9.44
CA SER A 318 7.77 30.16 -9.67
C SER A 318 8.70 29.62 -10.78
N ASN A 319 8.70 28.31 -11.04
CA ASN A 319 9.43 27.70 -12.15
C ASN A 319 8.69 27.78 -13.50
N LEU A 320 7.42 28.20 -13.52
CA LEU A 320 6.58 28.31 -14.72
C LEU A 320 6.65 29.70 -15.38
N LEU A 321 6.82 30.77 -14.59
CA LEU A 321 6.94 32.13 -15.14
C LEU A 321 8.38 32.40 -15.59
N LYS A 322 8.58 32.48 -16.90
CA LYS A 322 9.93 32.62 -17.46
C LYS A 322 10.08 33.91 -18.25
N LEU A 323 11.13 34.66 -17.91
CA LEU A 323 11.40 35.97 -18.47
C LEU A 323 12.06 35.94 -19.85
N GLY A 324 12.54 34.78 -20.32
CA GLY A 324 13.42 34.66 -21.49
C GLY A 324 12.96 35.36 -22.76
N LEU A 325 11.64 35.44 -23.00
CA LEU A 325 11.08 36.07 -24.20
C LEU A 325 10.61 37.52 -24.00
N VAL A 326 10.60 38.06 -22.79
CA VAL A 326 9.96 39.36 -22.50
C VAL A 326 10.59 40.50 -23.31
N GLU A 327 11.92 40.60 -23.31
CA GLU A 327 12.67 41.60 -24.09
C GLU A 327 12.47 41.42 -25.61
N VAL A 328 12.52 40.17 -26.08
CA VAL A 328 12.38 39.83 -27.51
C VAL A 328 11.00 40.25 -28.02
N VAL A 329 9.95 39.91 -27.26
CA VAL A 329 8.57 40.19 -27.60
C VAL A 329 8.28 41.69 -27.52
N TYR A 330 8.88 42.39 -26.54
CA TYR A 330 8.77 43.84 -26.43
C TYR A 330 9.32 44.56 -27.67
N GLU A 331 10.54 44.24 -28.10
CA GLU A 331 11.17 44.86 -29.27
C GLU A 331 10.46 44.48 -30.58
N TRP A 332 9.94 43.25 -30.67
CA TRP A 332 9.12 42.82 -31.79
C TRP A 332 7.82 43.61 -31.90
N ALA A 333 7.09 43.78 -30.79
CA ALA A 333 5.83 44.51 -30.77
C ALA A 333 5.99 46.00 -31.13
N ARG A 334 7.19 46.56 -30.92
CA ARG A 334 7.57 47.92 -31.34
C ARG A 334 8.05 48.02 -32.79
N GLY A 335 8.10 46.90 -33.52
CA GLY A 335 8.50 46.84 -34.93
C GLY A 335 10.00 46.78 -35.18
N MET A 336 10.84 46.47 -34.18
CA MET A 336 12.30 46.39 -34.33
C MET A 336 12.75 45.00 -34.81
N VAL A 337 12.58 44.73 -36.11
CA VAL A 337 12.88 43.44 -36.75
C VAL A 337 14.35 43.00 -36.62
N SER A 338 15.30 43.96 -36.62
CA SER A 338 16.73 43.66 -36.51
C SER A 338 17.18 43.25 -35.10
N LEU A 339 16.53 43.78 -34.06
CA LEU A 339 16.75 43.41 -32.66
C LEU A 339 16.02 42.11 -32.32
N PHE A 340 14.85 41.88 -32.91
CA PHE A 340 14.14 40.60 -32.81
C PHE A 340 15.01 39.42 -33.24
N SER A 341 15.63 39.49 -34.43
CA SER A 341 16.50 38.39 -34.91
C SER A 341 17.70 38.16 -33.98
N ARG A 342 18.32 39.21 -33.42
CA ARG A 342 19.46 39.06 -32.51
C ARG A 342 19.05 38.52 -31.14
N ALA A 343 17.98 39.02 -30.55
CA ALA A 343 17.51 38.61 -29.24
C ALA A 343 16.85 37.22 -29.27
N PHE A 344 16.16 36.89 -30.36
CA PHE A 344 15.65 35.54 -30.63
C PHE A 344 16.79 34.55 -30.82
N SER A 345 17.79 34.87 -31.64
CA SER A 345 19.00 34.03 -31.77
C SER A 345 19.76 33.89 -30.45
N ARG A 346 19.87 34.94 -29.62
CA ARG A 346 20.51 34.88 -28.30
C ARG A 346 19.78 33.92 -27.35
N ASN A 347 18.45 33.98 -27.30
CA ASN A 347 17.63 33.13 -26.43
C ASN A 347 17.57 31.67 -26.90
N PHE A 348 17.56 31.41 -28.21
CA PHE A 348 17.46 30.04 -28.76
C PHE A 348 18.82 29.37 -29.05
N SER A 349 19.91 30.11 -29.22
CA SER A 349 21.25 29.50 -29.44
C SER A 349 21.80 28.78 -28.20
N LEU A 350 21.41 29.19 -26.99
CA LEU A 350 21.78 28.52 -25.73
C LEU A 350 20.94 27.27 -25.44
N LEU A 351 19.76 27.13 -26.07
CA LEU A 351 18.94 25.91 -26.01
C LEU A 351 19.46 24.81 -26.94
N ALA A 352 20.26 25.18 -27.93
CA ALA A 352 20.87 24.30 -28.92
C ALA A 352 22.30 23.86 -28.54
N ASP A 353 22.69 23.97 -27.26
CA ASP A 353 24.00 23.51 -26.80
C ASP A 353 24.06 21.96 -26.84
N PRO A 354 24.96 21.33 -27.62
CA PRO A 354 24.95 19.87 -27.85
C PRO A 354 25.23 19.02 -26.61
N ASN A 355 25.66 19.63 -25.50
CA ASN A 355 26.14 18.91 -24.31
C ASN A 355 25.03 18.37 -23.38
N VAL A 356 23.75 18.55 -23.73
CA VAL A 356 22.61 17.97 -22.99
C VAL A 356 22.02 16.73 -23.70
N MET A 357 22.49 16.36 -24.89
CA MET A 357 22.05 15.16 -25.62
C MET A 357 22.91 13.90 -25.39
N ASP A 358 23.85 13.90 -24.43
CA ASP A 358 24.84 12.82 -24.29
C ASP A 358 24.70 11.98 -23.00
N THR A 359 23.45 11.71 -22.55
CA THR A 359 23.18 10.71 -21.49
C THR A 359 22.17 9.63 -21.89
N THR A 360 22.12 9.26 -23.17
CA THR A 360 21.61 7.94 -23.56
C THR A 360 22.76 7.13 -24.14
N SER A 361 23.52 6.53 -23.22
CA SER A 361 24.52 5.52 -23.52
C SER A 361 23.92 4.40 -24.37
N THR A 362 24.54 4.18 -25.52
CA THR A 362 24.89 2.85 -26.06
C THR A 362 24.66 1.67 -25.12
N SER A 363 23.86 0.70 -25.58
CA SER A 363 24.03 -0.72 -25.24
C SER A 363 24.37 -1.49 -26.52
N PRO A 364 25.50 -2.21 -26.59
CA PRO A 364 25.84 -3.05 -27.73
C PRO A 364 25.22 -4.44 -27.61
N SER A 365 25.03 -5.06 -28.79
CA SER A 365 24.62 -6.45 -29.12
C SER A 365 23.21 -6.90 -28.75
#